data_AF-A0A2L0F324-F1
#
_entry.id   AF-A0A2L0F324-F1
#
_cell.length_a   1.000
_cell.length_b   1.000
_cell.length_c   1.000
_cell.angle_alpha   90.00
_cell.angle_beta   90.00
_cell.angle_gamma   90.00
#
_symmetry.space_group_name_H-M   'P 1'
#
loop_
_entity.id
_entity.type
_entity.pdbx_description
1 polymer ?
#
loop_
_entity_poly.entity_id
_entity_poly.type
_entity_poly.pdbx_seq_one_letter_code
_entity_poly.pdbx_strand_id
1 'polypeptide(L)'
;MTGSLDAGAGPCVAGLEAPLREALERSLADRLAGRPGAELNLDNAFWGAPAPRDLGEALTRLGPTGVNVVVRVFERIRDIDPALGLWGQIRYLRNVWHGGSAGFKVVYAEPAAMRERLDGHLSGPDGRRLVRDTVLGAIEHQRGTLLRSLRSHMAPILRGGEPRDADTWREVHRTDQEAVHLCVGKHEPRPPELDDIHLDWRSPVVGVNEATLRCRYGLVVSLVHWAQARFGLGKPAFPFQDIDERIAARAARSPAGRAPAEWEAFAARWRDARWRLATRGSEGAEEALRWLRECEALEAALAAG
;
A
#
# COMPACT_ATOMS: atom_id res chain seq x y z
N MET A 1 2.81 -35.00 -8.29
CA MET A 1 1.75 -34.32 -7.51
C MET A 1 2.27 -32.95 -7.13
N THR A 2 1.90 -31.93 -7.89
CA THR A 2 2.31 -30.53 -7.68
C THR A 2 1.33 -29.88 -6.72
N GLY A 3 1.44 -30.21 -5.44
CA GLY A 3 0.79 -29.40 -4.40
C GLY A 3 1.47 -28.03 -4.39
N SER A 4 0.68 -26.96 -4.55
CA SER A 4 1.18 -25.61 -4.29
C SER A 4 1.82 -25.59 -2.89
N LEU A 5 2.93 -24.86 -2.73
CA LEU A 5 3.59 -24.63 -1.43
C LEU A 5 2.62 -24.06 -0.38
N ASP A 6 1.45 -23.57 -0.82
CA ASP A 6 0.42 -22.93 -0.01
C ASP A 6 -0.81 -23.80 0.28
N ALA A 7 -0.77 -25.10 -0.04
CA ALA A 7 -1.89 -26.00 0.27
C ALA A 7 -2.20 -26.01 1.79
N GLY A 8 -3.26 -25.31 2.19
CA GLY A 8 -3.75 -25.22 3.57
C GLY A 8 -3.22 -24.05 4.40
N ALA A 9 -2.31 -23.22 3.87
CA ALA A 9 -1.74 -22.07 4.57
C ALA A 9 -2.14 -20.77 3.88
N GLY A 10 -3.44 -20.45 3.91
CA GLY A 10 -3.98 -19.17 3.43
C GLY A 10 -4.11 -18.13 4.55
N PRO A 11 -4.43 -16.87 4.23
CA PRO A 11 -4.63 -15.82 5.22
C PRO A 11 -5.77 -16.17 6.17
N CYS A 12 -5.54 -15.99 7.47
CA CYS A 12 -6.60 -16.03 8.46
C CYS A 12 -7.44 -14.75 8.33
N VAL A 13 -8.51 -14.81 7.53
CA VAL A 13 -9.42 -13.67 7.30
C VAL A 13 -9.98 -13.11 8.62
N ALA A 14 -10.10 -13.96 9.65
CA ALA A 14 -10.50 -13.55 11.00
C ALA A 14 -9.48 -12.64 11.72
N GLY A 15 -8.22 -12.62 11.27
CA GLY A 15 -7.18 -11.73 11.79
C GLY A 15 -7.25 -10.29 11.26
N LEU A 16 -8.11 -10.02 10.28
CA LEU A 16 -8.36 -8.66 9.79
C LEU A 16 -9.40 -7.95 10.67
N GLU A 17 -9.16 -6.67 10.93
CA GLU A 17 -10.15 -5.82 11.59
C GLU A 17 -11.43 -5.71 10.76
N ALA A 18 -12.59 -5.72 11.43
CA ALA A 18 -13.88 -5.86 10.78
C ALA A 18 -14.15 -4.82 9.67
N PRO A 19 -13.86 -3.51 9.85
CA PRO A 19 -14.09 -2.51 8.79
C PRO A 19 -13.19 -2.71 7.55
N LEU A 20 -11.96 -3.18 7.76
CA LEU A 20 -11.06 -3.54 6.66
C LEU A 20 -11.57 -4.79 5.94
N ARG A 21 -11.92 -5.84 6.70
CA ARG A 21 -12.46 -7.07 6.16
C ARG A 21 -13.72 -6.81 5.32
N GLU A 22 -14.66 -6.02 5.84
CA GLU A 22 -15.90 -5.68 5.12
C GLU A 22 -15.61 -4.97 3.79
N ALA A 23 -14.66 -4.03 3.76
CA ALA A 23 -14.29 -3.34 2.52
C ALA A 23 -13.71 -4.30 1.47
N LEU A 24 -12.89 -5.27 1.90
CA LEU A 24 -12.34 -6.31 1.03
C LEU A 24 -13.41 -7.30 0.55
N GLU A 25 -14.28 -7.76 1.45
CA GLU A 25 -15.40 -8.66 1.15
C GLU A 25 -16.36 -8.02 0.14
N ARG A 26 -16.74 -6.75 0.37
CA ARG A 26 -17.58 -5.98 -0.56
C ARG A 26 -16.92 -5.80 -1.92
N SER A 27 -15.63 -5.47 -1.94
CA SER A 27 -14.88 -5.29 -3.19
C SER A 27 -14.86 -6.59 -4.02
N LEU A 28 -14.62 -7.72 -3.36
CA LEU A 28 -14.62 -9.04 -4.00
C LEU A 28 -16.02 -9.45 -4.47
N ALA A 29 -17.03 -9.34 -3.59
CA ALA A 29 -18.40 -9.78 -3.90
C ALA A 29 -18.96 -9.03 -5.10
N ASP A 30 -18.76 -7.72 -5.17
CA ASP A 30 -19.23 -6.90 -6.29
C ASP A 30 -18.45 -7.18 -7.58
N ARG A 31 -17.14 -7.50 -7.49
CA ARG A 31 -16.34 -7.97 -8.64
C ARG A 31 -16.87 -9.28 -9.20
N LEU A 32 -17.10 -10.26 -8.34
CA LEU A 32 -17.60 -11.59 -8.72
C LEU A 32 -19.01 -11.53 -9.30
N ALA A 33 -19.85 -10.63 -8.78
CA ALA A 33 -21.19 -10.40 -9.28
C ALA A 33 -21.24 -9.56 -10.58
N GLY A 34 -20.10 -9.09 -11.09
CA GLY A 34 -20.04 -8.26 -12.30
C GLY A 34 -20.77 -6.92 -12.16
N ARG A 35 -20.77 -6.33 -10.97
CA ARG A 35 -21.47 -5.05 -10.74
C ARG A 35 -20.80 -3.91 -11.51
N PRO A 36 -21.58 -2.96 -12.07
CA PRO A 36 -21.01 -1.79 -12.74
C PRO A 36 -20.03 -1.02 -11.84
N GLY A 37 -18.84 -0.71 -12.36
CA GLY A 37 -17.81 0.04 -11.66
C GLY A 37 -16.91 -0.81 -10.74
N ALA A 38 -17.21 -2.11 -10.59
CA ALA A 38 -16.42 -3.05 -9.79
C ALA A 38 -15.35 -3.79 -10.63
N GLU A 39 -15.15 -3.43 -11.91
CA GLU A 39 -14.36 -4.20 -12.86
C GLU A 39 -12.86 -4.26 -12.52
N LEU A 40 -12.39 -3.37 -11.66
CA LEU A 40 -10.99 -3.30 -11.24
C LEU A 40 -10.82 -3.64 -9.75
N ASN A 41 -11.89 -4.06 -9.08
CA ASN A 41 -11.83 -4.39 -7.66
C ASN A 41 -10.94 -5.62 -7.42
N LEU A 42 -9.98 -5.49 -6.51
CA LEU A 42 -8.98 -6.51 -6.18
C LEU A 42 -8.26 -7.08 -7.41
N ASP A 43 -7.98 -6.25 -8.42
CA ASP A 43 -7.57 -6.70 -9.77
C ASP A 43 -6.41 -7.72 -9.76
N ASN A 44 -5.42 -7.53 -8.87
CA ASN A 44 -4.29 -8.46 -8.72
C ASN A 44 -4.73 -9.92 -8.45
N ALA A 45 -5.83 -10.13 -7.73
CA ALA A 45 -6.35 -11.46 -7.43
C ALA A 45 -6.99 -12.15 -8.64
N PHE A 46 -7.29 -11.40 -9.71
CA PHE A 46 -7.94 -11.85 -10.93
C PHE A 46 -6.99 -12.01 -12.12
N TRP A 47 -5.70 -11.74 -11.96
CA TRP A 47 -4.69 -11.94 -13.02
C TRP A 47 -4.50 -13.42 -13.42
N GLY A 48 -4.95 -14.35 -12.58
CA GLY A 48 -4.95 -15.79 -12.86
C GLY A 48 -6.35 -16.38 -13.01
N ALA A 49 -6.47 -17.44 -13.81
CA ALA A 49 -7.68 -18.24 -13.97
C ALA A 49 -7.63 -19.54 -13.13
N PRO A 50 -8.76 -20.01 -12.57
CA PRO A 50 -10.08 -19.36 -12.53
C PRO A 50 -10.11 -18.16 -11.55
N ALA A 51 -11.19 -17.37 -11.53
CA ALA A 51 -11.40 -16.31 -10.54
C ALA A 51 -11.35 -16.84 -9.09
N PRO A 52 -10.94 -16.04 -8.08
CA PRO A 52 -10.94 -16.46 -6.69
C PRO A 52 -12.37 -16.74 -6.21
N ARG A 53 -12.54 -17.82 -5.44
CA ARG A 53 -13.86 -18.26 -4.94
C ARG A 53 -14.33 -17.47 -3.73
N ASP A 54 -13.39 -17.05 -2.89
CA ASP A 54 -13.64 -16.36 -1.63
C ASP A 54 -12.50 -15.37 -1.32
N LEU A 55 -12.67 -14.63 -0.21
CA LEU A 55 -11.68 -13.64 0.22
C LEU A 55 -10.34 -14.30 0.59
N GLY A 56 -10.35 -15.51 1.15
CA GLY A 56 -9.13 -16.23 1.49
C GLY A 56 -8.27 -16.50 0.26
N GLU A 57 -8.88 -16.96 -0.84
CA GLU A 57 -8.20 -17.15 -2.11
C GLU A 57 -7.73 -15.83 -2.73
N ALA A 58 -8.57 -14.79 -2.69
CA ALA A 58 -8.19 -13.49 -3.24
C ALA A 58 -6.97 -12.90 -2.53
N LEU A 59 -6.94 -12.96 -1.19
CA LEU A 59 -5.82 -12.50 -0.38
C LEU A 59 -4.58 -13.41 -0.54
N THR A 60 -4.77 -14.73 -0.73
CA THR A 60 -3.66 -15.64 -1.05
C THR A 60 -2.96 -15.21 -2.35
N ARG A 61 -3.73 -14.87 -3.39
CA ARG A 61 -3.21 -14.42 -4.67
C ARG A 61 -2.57 -13.04 -4.62
N LEU A 62 -3.07 -12.16 -3.74
CA LEU A 62 -2.45 -10.87 -3.46
C LEU A 62 -1.08 -11.03 -2.76
N GLY A 63 -0.90 -12.12 -2.02
CA GLY A 63 0.32 -12.44 -1.30
C GLY A 63 0.45 -11.68 0.05
N PRO A 64 1.30 -12.16 0.97
CA PRO A 64 1.41 -11.58 2.31
C PRO A 64 1.89 -10.12 2.30
N THR A 65 2.79 -9.75 1.38
CA THR A 65 3.21 -8.34 1.21
C THR A 65 2.04 -7.43 0.86
N GLY A 66 1.21 -7.81 -0.12
CA GLY A 66 0.07 -7.00 -0.53
C GLY A 66 -0.97 -6.89 0.58
N VAL A 67 -1.25 -7.97 1.30
CA VAL A 67 -2.11 -7.95 2.49
C VAL A 67 -1.56 -6.99 3.54
N ASN A 68 -0.26 -7.07 3.85
CA ASN A 68 0.37 -6.22 4.84
C ASN A 68 0.32 -4.73 4.46
N VAL A 69 0.50 -4.39 3.18
CA VAL A 69 0.34 -3.01 2.68
C VAL A 69 -1.06 -2.47 2.96
N VAL A 70 -2.10 -3.25 2.65
CA VAL A 70 -3.48 -2.83 2.88
C VAL A 70 -3.75 -2.62 4.38
N VAL A 71 -3.27 -3.52 5.23
CA VAL A 71 -3.43 -3.42 6.69
C VAL A 71 -2.71 -2.18 7.24
N ARG A 72 -1.48 -1.90 6.80
CA ARG A 72 -0.71 -0.73 7.25
C ARG A 72 -1.34 0.59 6.84
N VAL A 73 -1.90 0.66 5.64
CA VAL A 73 -2.67 1.83 5.20
C VAL A 73 -3.93 2.00 6.07
N PHE A 74 -4.65 0.90 6.36
CA PHE A 74 -5.80 0.92 7.24
C PHE A 74 -5.44 1.42 8.66
N GLU A 75 -4.38 0.87 9.26
CA GLU A 75 -3.87 1.28 10.57
C GLU A 75 -3.62 2.79 10.61
N ARG A 76 -2.93 3.34 9.61
CA ARG A 76 -2.64 4.77 9.56
C ARG A 76 -3.87 5.63 9.40
N ILE A 77 -4.82 5.24 8.55
CA ILE A 77 -6.09 5.96 8.42
C ILE A 77 -6.86 5.94 9.74
N ARG A 78 -6.91 4.78 10.41
CA ARG A 78 -7.55 4.66 11.73
C ARG A 78 -6.86 5.53 12.79
N ASP A 79 -5.54 5.60 12.79
CA ASP A 79 -4.81 6.43 13.74
C ASP A 79 -5.05 7.94 13.50
N ILE A 80 -5.30 8.34 12.25
CA ILE A 80 -5.68 9.72 11.89
C ILE A 80 -7.15 10.02 12.20
N ASP A 81 -8.02 9.05 11.93
CA ASP A 81 -9.47 9.12 12.12
C ASP A 81 -10.00 7.86 12.82
N PRO A 82 -9.95 7.82 14.17
CA PRO A 82 -10.39 6.66 14.95
C PRO A 82 -11.88 6.32 14.79
N ALA A 83 -12.69 7.30 14.37
CA ALA A 83 -14.11 7.09 14.08
C ALA A 83 -14.34 6.42 12.71
N LEU A 84 -13.27 6.20 11.93
CA LEU A 84 -13.29 5.55 10.61
C LEU A 84 -14.21 6.25 9.60
N GLY A 85 -14.44 7.55 9.75
CA GLY A 85 -15.20 8.36 8.82
C GLY A 85 -14.55 8.46 7.44
N LEU A 86 -13.22 8.59 7.39
CA LEU A 86 -12.41 8.52 6.17
C LEU A 86 -12.47 7.14 5.53
N TRP A 87 -12.26 6.08 6.33
CA TRP A 87 -12.34 4.70 5.84
C TRP A 87 -13.74 4.37 5.29
N GLY A 88 -14.79 4.86 5.94
CA GLY A 88 -16.18 4.72 5.49
C GLY A 88 -16.47 5.35 4.13
N GLN A 89 -15.62 6.26 3.64
CA GLN A 89 -15.73 6.78 2.27
C GLN A 89 -15.12 5.85 1.22
N ILE A 90 -14.39 4.79 1.60
CA ILE A 90 -13.81 3.86 0.64
C ILE A 90 -14.86 2.82 0.27
N ARG A 91 -15.44 2.97 -0.92
CA ARG A 91 -16.41 2.02 -1.46
C ARG A 91 -15.72 0.72 -1.87
N TYR A 92 -14.66 0.81 -2.68
CA TYR A 92 -13.93 -0.35 -3.18
C TYR A 92 -12.42 -0.17 -3.13
N LEU A 93 -11.71 -1.28 -2.93
CA LEU A 93 -10.29 -1.42 -3.17
C LEU A 93 -10.08 -2.06 -4.54
N ARG A 94 -9.25 -1.42 -5.37
CA ARG A 94 -8.93 -1.87 -6.73
C ARG A 94 -7.65 -2.70 -6.76
N ASN A 95 -6.60 -2.23 -7.42
CA ASN A 95 -5.32 -2.92 -7.43
C ASN A 95 -4.42 -2.41 -6.30
N VAL A 96 -3.72 -3.35 -5.67
CA VAL A 96 -2.65 -3.11 -4.71
C VAL A 96 -1.31 -3.11 -5.45
N TRP A 97 -0.38 -2.27 -5.01
CA TRP A 97 0.99 -2.27 -5.51
C TRP A 97 2.00 -2.10 -4.37
N HIS A 98 3.24 -2.49 -4.62
CA HIS A 98 4.39 -2.20 -3.76
C HIS A 98 5.66 -2.06 -4.61
N GLY A 99 6.58 -1.22 -4.17
CA GLY A 99 7.79 -0.86 -4.91
C GLY A 99 8.37 0.46 -4.39
N GLY A 100 8.49 1.46 -5.26
CA GLY A 100 8.91 2.82 -4.89
C GLY A 100 7.97 3.52 -3.90
N SER A 101 6.68 3.16 -3.95
CA SER A 101 5.66 3.40 -2.92
C SER A 101 4.85 2.11 -2.76
N ALA A 102 3.92 2.04 -1.80
CA ALA A 102 2.96 0.96 -1.75
C ALA A 102 1.60 1.43 -1.32
N GLY A 103 0.55 0.88 -1.92
CA GLY A 103 -0.81 1.30 -1.63
C GLY A 103 -1.80 0.57 -2.50
N PHE A 104 -2.98 1.17 -2.64
CA PHE A 104 -4.01 0.65 -3.50
C PHE A 104 -4.83 1.76 -4.15
N LYS A 105 -5.32 1.48 -5.36
CA LYS A 105 -6.27 2.35 -6.05
C LYS A 105 -7.64 2.14 -5.39
N VAL A 106 -8.46 3.18 -5.36
CA VAL A 106 -9.73 3.14 -4.64
C VAL A 106 -10.89 3.65 -5.48
N VAL A 107 -12.09 3.35 -5.01
CA VAL A 107 -13.31 4.05 -5.39
C VAL A 107 -13.86 4.68 -4.13
N TYR A 108 -14.00 6.01 -4.11
CA TYR A 108 -14.70 6.69 -3.04
C TYR A 108 -16.21 6.61 -3.26
N ALA A 109 -16.97 6.39 -2.18
CA ALA A 109 -18.42 6.40 -2.19
C ALA A 109 -18.94 7.80 -2.55
N GLU A 110 -18.45 8.81 -1.83
CA GLU A 110 -18.77 10.22 -2.06
C GLU A 110 -17.46 11.04 -2.08
N PRO A 111 -16.84 11.24 -3.26
CA PRO A 111 -15.55 11.93 -3.34
C PRO A 111 -15.57 13.34 -2.74
N ALA A 112 -16.69 14.06 -2.86
CA ALA A 112 -16.83 15.38 -2.24
C ALA A 112 -16.79 15.31 -0.70
N ALA A 113 -17.51 14.35 -0.11
CA ALA A 113 -17.50 14.14 1.33
C ALA A 113 -16.13 13.64 1.83
N MET A 114 -15.42 12.84 1.04
CA MET A 114 -14.04 12.45 1.34
C MET A 114 -13.14 13.69 1.44
N ARG A 115 -13.18 14.60 0.46
CA ARG A 115 -12.38 15.84 0.49
C ARG A 115 -12.70 16.72 1.69
N GLU A 116 -13.99 16.91 1.99
CA GLU A 116 -14.43 17.69 3.15
C GLU A 116 -13.90 17.11 4.47
N ARG A 117 -13.98 15.78 4.63
CA ARG A 117 -13.41 15.10 5.81
C ARG A 117 -11.90 15.27 5.89
N LEU A 118 -11.19 15.08 4.78
CA LEU A 118 -9.73 15.22 4.73
C LEU A 118 -9.28 16.64 5.09
N ASP A 119 -9.99 17.68 4.62
CA ASP A 119 -9.72 19.07 5.01
C ASP A 119 -10.00 19.32 6.51
N GLY A 120 -10.89 18.56 7.13
CA GLY A 120 -11.16 18.61 8.58
C GLY A 120 -10.06 18.02 9.47
N HIS A 121 -9.14 17.21 8.95
CA HIS A 121 -8.12 16.48 9.73
C HIS A 121 -6.80 17.25 9.94
N LEU A 122 -6.85 18.59 10.00
CA LEU A 122 -5.68 19.46 10.28
C LEU A 122 -5.18 19.40 11.74
N SER A 123 -5.87 18.68 12.63
CA SER A 123 -5.59 18.61 14.07
C SER A 123 -5.88 17.21 14.65
N GLY A 124 -5.23 16.16 14.15
CA GLY A 124 -5.42 14.81 14.72
C GLY A 124 -4.96 14.71 16.19
N PRO A 125 -5.60 13.85 17.00
CA PRO A 125 -5.47 13.82 18.46
C PRO A 125 -4.05 13.46 18.94
N ASP A 126 -3.27 12.73 18.14
CA ASP A 126 -1.91 12.29 18.47
C ASP A 126 -0.81 13.07 17.72
N GLY A 127 -1.14 14.25 17.18
CA GLY A 127 -0.20 15.09 16.43
C GLY A 127 0.03 14.67 14.97
N ARG A 128 -0.51 13.52 14.53
CA ARG A 128 -0.64 13.16 13.11
C ARG A 128 -1.77 13.97 12.49
N ARG A 129 -1.50 14.64 11.37
CA ARG A 129 -2.46 15.52 10.68
C ARG A 129 -2.49 15.18 9.22
N LEU A 130 -3.63 15.29 8.57
CA LEU A 130 -3.68 15.32 7.11
C LEU A 130 -3.66 16.76 6.65
N VAL A 131 -2.76 17.07 5.73
CA VAL A 131 -2.60 18.41 5.19
C VAL A 131 -2.61 18.33 3.69
N ARG A 132 -3.31 19.27 3.08
CA ARG A 132 -3.44 19.32 1.63
C ARG A 132 -2.11 19.69 0.99
N ASP A 133 -1.77 19.03 -0.11
CA ASP A 133 -0.56 19.31 -0.86
C ASP A 133 -0.60 20.69 -1.53
N THR A 134 0.59 21.14 -1.93
CA THR A 134 0.73 22.25 -2.87
C THR A 134 0.48 21.76 -4.30
N VAL A 135 0.30 22.68 -5.26
CA VAL A 135 0.19 22.30 -6.69
C VAL A 135 1.38 21.47 -7.17
N LEU A 136 2.59 21.81 -6.72
CA LEU A 136 3.80 21.07 -7.07
C LEU A 136 3.85 19.69 -6.39
N GLY A 137 3.35 19.56 -5.16
CA GLY A 137 3.29 18.28 -4.46
C GLY A 137 2.26 17.31 -5.05
N ALA A 138 1.15 17.86 -5.56
CA ALA A 138 0.06 17.09 -6.16
C ALA A 138 0.34 16.65 -7.61
N ILE A 139 1.43 17.13 -8.22
CA ILE A 139 1.61 17.09 -9.67
C ILE A 139 1.74 15.67 -10.24
N GLU A 140 2.24 14.74 -9.42
CA GLU A 140 2.43 13.34 -9.76
C GLU A 140 1.10 12.57 -9.83
N HIS A 141 0.04 13.16 -9.30
CA HIS A 141 -1.32 12.61 -9.26
C HIS A 141 -2.28 13.39 -10.17
N GLN A 142 -1.77 14.07 -11.19
CA GLN A 142 -2.57 14.76 -12.21
C GLN A 142 -2.62 13.96 -13.51
N ARG A 143 -3.59 14.26 -14.39
CA ARG A 143 -3.72 13.52 -15.66
C ARG A 143 -2.53 13.78 -16.58
N GLY A 144 -2.01 12.71 -17.16
CA GLY A 144 -0.95 12.75 -18.17
C GLY A 144 0.46 12.62 -17.58
N THR A 145 1.49 12.76 -18.43
CA THR A 145 2.88 12.63 -18.00
C THR A 145 3.31 13.84 -17.19
N LEU A 146 4.23 13.66 -16.23
CA LEU A 146 4.76 14.72 -15.35
C LEU A 146 5.14 16.01 -16.11
N LEU A 147 5.80 15.90 -17.26
CA LEU A 147 6.19 17.03 -18.12
C LEU A 147 4.98 17.76 -18.73
N ARG A 148 3.94 17.03 -19.11
CA ARG A 148 2.68 17.59 -19.63
C ARG A 148 1.89 18.26 -18.50
N SER A 149 1.87 17.65 -17.32
CA SER A 149 1.26 18.19 -16.10
C SER A 149 1.95 19.47 -15.64
N LEU A 150 3.28 19.52 -15.64
CA LEU A 150 4.06 20.73 -15.34
C LEU A 150 3.68 21.89 -16.25
N ARG A 151 3.65 21.66 -17.57
CA ARG A 151 3.29 22.72 -18.54
C ARG A 151 1.87 23.23 -18.36
N SER A 152 0.90 22.35 -18.05
CA SER A 152 -0.51 22.74 -17.86
C SER A 152 -0.79 23.39 -16.49
N HIS A 153 0.11 23.24 -15.52
CA HIS A 153 -0.05 23.76 -14.15
C HIS A 153 0.83 24.98 -13.84
N MET A 154 1.61 25.50 -14.81
CA MET A 154 2.46 26.69 -14.62
C MET A 154 1.69 27.92 -14.09
N ALA A 155 0.50 28.20 -14.61
CA ALA A 155 -0.29 29.35 -14.16
C ALA A 155 -0.83 29.19 -12.71
N PRO A 156 -1.41 28.03 -12.32
CA PRO A 156 -1.72 27.74 -10.91
C PRO A 156 -0.50 27.78 -9.98
N ILE A 157 0.65 27.23 -10.40
CA ILE A 157 1.89 27.26 -9.59
C ILE A 157 2.33 28.70 -9.30
N LEU A 158 2.28 29.58 -10.31
CA LEU A 158 2.70 30.98 -10.16
C LEU A 158 1.69 31.87 -9.45
N ARG A 159 0.41 31.47 -9.37
CA ARG A 159 -0.69 32.27 -8.81
C ARG A 159 -1.30 31.70 -7.54
N GLY A 160 -0.75 30.63 -6.98
CA GLY A 160 -1.31 29.96 -5.79
C GLY A 160 -2.65 29.28 -6.05
N GLY A 161 -2.85 28.73 -7.25
CA GLY A 161 -4.07 28.00 -7.62
C GLY A 161 -4.14 26.59 -7.01
N GLU A 162 -5.15 25.83 -7.40
CA GLU A 162 -5.32 24.44 -6.98
C GLU A 162 -4.86 23.43 -8.05
N PRO A 163 -4.51 22.19 -7.66
CA PRO A 163 -4.35 21.09 -8.60
C PRO A 163 -5.62 20.90 -9.46
N ARG A 164 -5.45 20.53 -10.73
CA ARG A 164 -6.56 20.50 -11.69
C ARG A 164 -7.43 19.24 -11.59
N ASP A 165 -6.79 18.08 -11.53
CA ASP A 165 -7.46 16.79 -11.78
C ASP A 165 -7.75 16.02 -10.49
N ALA A 166 -6.86 16.09 -9.50
CA ALA A 166 -7.02 15.47 -8.19
C ALA A 166 -6.51 16.39 -7.09
N ASP A 167 -7.23 16.45 -5.98
CA ASP A 167 -6.67 16.98 -4.73
C ASP A 167 -5.91 15.87 -4.00
N THR A 168 -4.83 16.24 -3.31
CA THR A 168 -4.02 15.30 -2.55
C THR A 168 -3.76 15.79 -1.13
N TRP A 169 -3.70 14.86 -0.18
CA TRP A 169 -3.43 15.10 1.24
C TRP A 169 -2.36 14.14 1.73
N ARG A 170 -1.41 14.66 2.50
CA ARG A 170 -0.36 13.85 3.12
C ARG A 170 -0.44 13.93 4.63
N GLU A 171 -0.10 12.80 5.25
CA GLU A 171 0.13 12.73 6.67
C GLU A 171 1.38 13.53 7.03
N VAL A 172 1.19 14.52 7.89
CA VAL A 172 2.25 15.27 8.55
C VAL A 172 2.59 14.51 9.83
N HIS A 173 3.67 13.74 9.73
CA HIS A 173 4.28 13.02 10.85
C HIS A 173 5.75 13.47 11.01
N ARG A 174 6.60 12.61 11.58
CA ARG A 174 8.05 12.80 11.59
C ARG A 174 8.60 12.70 10.17
N THR A 175 9.53 13.59 9.84
CA THR A 175 10.25 13.60 8.56
C THR A 175 10.96 12.28 8.30
N ASP A 176 11.02 11.85 7.03
CA ASP A 176 11.74 10.63 6.59
C ASP A 176 11.18 9.32 7.20
N GLN A 177 10.01 9.39 7.83
CA GLN A 177 9.24 8.21 8.20
C GLN A 177 8.19 7.92 7.15
N GLU A 178 7.66 6.71 7.23
CA GLU A 178 6.50 6.35 6.44
C GLU A 178 5.33 7.29 6.78
N ALA A 179 4.55 7.66 5.77
CA ALA A 179 3.36 8.50 5.88
C ALA A 179 2.30 8.08 4.86
N VAL A 180 1.02 8.24 5.19
CA VAL A 180 -0.06 8.02 4.21
C VAL A 180 -0.26 9.26 3.31
N HIS A 181 -0.52 9.01 2.04
CA HIS A 181 -0.85 9.97 0.99
C HIS A 181 -2.18 9.54 0.36
N LEU A 182 -3.15 10.45 0.33
CA LEU A 182 -4.49 10.22 -0.17
C LEU A 182 -4.77 11.14 -1.36
N CYS A 183 -5.25 10.55 -2.45
CA CYS A 183 -5.55 11.24 -3.71
C CYS A 183 -7.03 11.08 -4.03
N VAL A 184 -7.70 12.19 -4.38
CA VAL A 184 -9.13 12.21 -4.71
C VAL A 184 -9.37 13.01 -6.00
N GLY A 185 -9.85 12.33 -7.04
CA GLY A 185 -10.19 12.90 -8.33
C GLY A 185 -11.35 13.91 -8.26
N LYS A 186 -11.24 14.99 -9.04
CA LYS A 186 -12.22 16.09 -9.09
C LYS A 186 -13.33 15.89 -10.13
N HIS A 187 -13.01 15.28 -11.27
CA HIS A 187 -13.84 15.36 -12.47
C HIS A 187 -14.23 13.99 -13.03
N GLU A 188 -15.50 13.85 -13.42
CA GLU A 188 -16.00 12.68 -14.14
C GLU A 188 -15.67 12.75 -15.66
N PRO A 189 -15.43 11.61 -16.32
CA PRO A 189 -15.20 10.30 -15.72
C PRO A 189 -13.89 10.31 -14.92
N ARG A 190 -13.88 9.80 -13.68
CA ARG A 190 -12.67 9.70 -12.85
C ARG A 190 -11.87 8.45 -13.24
N PRO A 191 -10.69 8.61 -13.87
CA PRO A 191 -9.89 7.46 -14.23
C PRO A 191 -9.20 6.90 -12.96
N PRO A 192 -8.97 5.57 -12.90
CA PRO A 192 -8.50 4.91 -11.68
C PRO A 192 -7.19 5.45 -11.10
N GLU A 193 -6.33 6.03 -11.94
CA GLU A 193 -5.04 6.56 -11.52
C GLU A 193 -5.13 7.76 -10.58
N LEU A 194 -6.25 8.49 -10.53
CA LEU A 194 -6.42 9.69 -9.71
C LEU A 194 -6.95 9.41 -8.29
N ASP A 195 -7.56 8.24 -8.09
CA ASP A 195 -8.14 7.84 -6.81
C ASP A 195 -7.25 6.75 -6.20
N ASP A 196 -6.41 7.14 -5.25
CA ASP A 196 -5.49 6.22 -4.61
C ASP A 196 -5.12 6.61 -3.18
N ILE A 197 -4.69 5.60 -2.44
CA ILE A 197 -4.19 5.75 -1.08
C ILE A 197 -2.92 4.93 -0.98
N HIS A 198 -1.83 5.56 -0.54
CA HIS A 198 -0.54 4.89 -0.48
C HIS A 198 0.37 5.41 0.62
N LEU A 199 1.40 4.64 0.89
CA LEU A 199 2.48 4.91 1.81
C LEU A 199 3.63 5.53 1.04
N ASP A 200 4.02 6.72 1.45
CA ASP A 200 5.34 7.27 1.16
C ASP A 200 6.29 6.65 2.17
N TRP A 201 7.27 5.83 1.74
CA TRP A 201 8.20 5.23 2.69
C TRP A 201 9.05 6.26 3.43
N ARG A 202 9.35 7.36 2.72
CA ARG A 202 10.05 8.53 3.24
C ARG A 202 9.23 9.76 2.86
N SER A 203 8.41 10.24 3.80
CA SER A 203 7.57 11.40 3.56
C SER A 203 8.41 12.64 3.24
N PRO A 204 8.13 13.35 2.13
CA PRO A 204 8.82 14.59 1.78
C PRO A 204 8.33 15.80 2.59
N VAL A 205 7.31 15.62 3.43
CA VAL A 205 6.67 16.68 4.20
C VAL A 205 7.42 16.90 5.52
N VAL A 206 7.86 18.15 5.74
CA VAL A 206 8.61 18.59 6.93
C VAL A 206 7.79 19.49 7.86
N GLY A 207 6.48 19.58 7.61
CA GLY A 207 5.53 20.32 8.45
C GLY A 207 4.44 20.99 7.62
N VAL A 208 3.82 22.00 8.23
CA VAL A 208 2.74 22.79 7.63
C VAL A 208 3.25 24.19 7.36
N ASN A 209 2.91 24.76 6.21
CA ASN A 209 3.06 26.18 5.97
C ASN A 209 1.89 26.92 6.63
N GLU A 210 2.17 27.68 7.69
CA GLU A 210 1.14 28.38 8.47
C GLU A 210 0.33 29.40 7.67
N ALA A 211 0.94 30.02 6.65
CA ALA A 211 0.28 31.04 5.83
C ALA A 211 -0.72 30.43 4.83
N THR A 212 -0.45 29.22 4.34
CA THR A 212 -1.28 28.57 3.31
C THR A 212 -2.06 27.36 3.81
N LEU A 213 -1.76 26.89 5.02
CA LEU A 213 -2.25 25.63 5.59
C LEU A 213 -2.02 24.42 4.67
N ARG A 214 -0.91 24.44 3.92
CA ARG A 214 -0.48 23.36 3.01
C ARG A 214 0.77 22.65 3.49
N CYS A 215 1.06 21.49 2.89
CA CYS A 215 2.30 20.76 3.11
C CYS A 215 3.53 21.66 2.87
N ARG A 216 4.44 21.69 3.83
CA ARG A 216 5.77 22.27 3.68
C ARG A 216 6.75 21.15 3.33
N TYR A 217 7.41 21.25 2.18
CA TYR A 217 8.33 20.22 1.70
C TYR A 217 9.79 20.55 2.02
N GLY A 218 10.57 19.53 2.34
CA GLY A 218 12.02 19.64 2.49
C GLY A 218 12.72 19.28 1.18
N LEU A 219 13.46 20.22 0.59
CA LEU A 219 14.06 20.05 -0.75
C LEU A 219 14.82 18.73 -0.94
N VAL A 220 15.72 18.39 -0.02
CA VAL A 220 16.54 17.16 -0.11
C VAL A 220 15.67 15.91 0.01
N VAL A 221 14.73 15.89 0.96
CA VAL A 221 13.84 14.73 1.17
C VAL A 221 12.87 14.57 0.00
N SER A 222 12.42 15.66 -0.62
CA SER A 222 11.62 15.62 -1.84
C SER A 222 12.36 14.98 -3.02
N LEU A 223 13.66 15.23 -3.18
CA LEU A 223 14.47 14.57 -4.21
C LEU A 223 14.63 13.07 -3.94
N VAL A 224 14.84 12.70 -2.68
CA VAL A 224 14.92 11.28 -2.26
C VAL A 224 13.59 10.58 -2.49
N HIS A 225 12.48 11.19 -2.07
CA HIS A 225 11.13 10.69 -2.28
C HIS A 225 10.83 10.49 -3.77
N TRP A 226 11.16 11.48 -4.61
CA TRP A 226 11.00 11.38 -6.06
C TRP A 226 11.81 10.23 -6.67
N ALA A 227 13.08 10.10 -6.30
CA ALA A 227 13.93 9.01 -6.78
C ALA A 227 13.43 7.63 -6.30
N GLN A 228 12.93 7.56 -5.07
CA GLN A 228 12.32 6.36 -4.51
C GLN A 228 11.05 5.98 -5.26
N ALA A 229 10.11 6.91 -5.45
CA ALA A 229 8.86 6.69 -6.17
C ALA A 229 9.10 6.31 -7.64
N ARG A 230 10.05 6.98 -8.31
CA ARG A 230 10.27 6.82 -9.75
C ARG A 230 11.11 5.61 -10.14
N PHE A 231 12.11 5.28 -9.32
CA PHE A 231 13.14 4.27 -9.64
C PHE A 231 13.24 3.16 -8.59
N GLY A 232 12.50 3.24 -7.48
CA GLY A 232 12.60 2.29 -6.38
C GLY A 232 13.86 2.43 -5.52
N LEU A 233 14.63 3.51 -5.70
CA LEU A 233 15.88 3.72 -4.97
C LEU A 233 15.61 3.99 -3.48
N GLY A 234 16.24 3.20 -2.61
CA GLY A 234 16.07 3.34 -1.16
C GLY A 234 14.69 2.94 -0.63
N LYS A 235 13.90 2.18 -1.40
CA LYS A 235 12.69 1.53 -0.90
C LYS A 235 13.05 0.55 0.23
N PRO A 236 12.16 0.31 1.21
CA PRO A 236 12.41 -0.67 2.27
C PRO A 236 12.49 -2.09 1.71
N ALA A 237 13.05 -3.00 2.50
CA ALA A 237 12.90 -4.43 2.26
C ALA A 237 11.42 -4.83 2.37
N PHE A 238 11.00 -5.82 1.59
CA PHE A 238 9.66 -6.40 1.67
C PHE A 238 9.81 -7.80 2.24
N PRO A 239 9.95 -7.94 3.58
CA PRO A 239 10.44 -9.18 4.19
C PRO A 239 9.60 -10.38 3.81
N PHE A 240 8.29 -10.21 3.65
CA PHE A 240 7.42 -11.29 3.20
C PHE A 240 7.78 -11.81 1.80
N GLN A 241 7.91 -10.90 0.83
CA GLN A 241 8.29 -11.23 -0.53
C GLN A 241 9.72 -11.76 -0.59
N ASP A 242 10.66 -11.10 0.08
CA ASP A 242 12.07 -11.46 0.05
C ASP A 242 12.31 -12.88 0.61
N ILE A 243 11.61 -13.26 1.69
CA ILE A 243 11.69 -14.62 2.26
C ILE A 243 11.04 -15.63 1.31
N ASP A 244 9.84 -15.34 0.77
CA ASP A 244 9.14 -16.24 -0.15
C ASP A 244 9.96 -16.51 -1.43
N GLU A 245 10.57 -15.47 -2.00
CA GLU A 245 11.44 -15.57 -3.17
C GLU A 245 12.69 -16.42 -2.90
N ARG A 246 13.32 -16.27 -1.73
CA ARG A 246 14.47 -17.10 -1.33
C ARG A 246 14.10 -18.56 -1.15
N ILE A 247 12.99 -18.85 -0.46
CA ILE A 247 12.45 -20.22 -0.32
C ILE A 247 12.20 -20.84 -1.70
N ALA A 248 11.54 -20.11 -2.60
CA ALA A 248 11.26 -20.58 -3.96
C ALA A 248 12.54 -20.79 -4.78
N ALA A 249 13.49 -19.87 -4.72
CA ALA A 249 14.78 -19.97 -5.42
C ALA A 249 15.59 -21.19 -4.95
N ARG A 250 15.56 -21.50 -3.65
CA ARG A 250 16.24 -22.69 -3.11
C ARG A 250 15.56 -23.97 -3.57
N ALA A 251 14.23 -24.04 -3.53
CA ALA A 251 13.46 -25.18 -4.01
C ALA A 251 13.76 -25.47 -5.50
N ALA A 252 13.89 -24.42 -6.32
CA ALA A 252 14.25 -24.55 -7.73
C ALA A 252 15.68 -25.06 -7.97
N ARG A 253 16.63 -24.76 -7.07
CA ARG A 253 18.04 -25.22 -7.18
C ARG A 253 18.25 -26.66 -6.70
N SER A 254 17.28 -27.25 -6.00
CA SER A 254 17.36 -28.64 -5.52
C SER A 254 16.13 -29.46 -5.90
N PRO A 255 15.81 -29.65 -7.20
CA PRO A 255 14.62 -30.41 -7.61
C PRO A 255 14.70 -31.90 -7.26
N ALA A 256 15.92 -32.44 -7.13
CA ALA A 256 16.20 -33.86 -6.92
C ALA A 256 16.98 -34.16 -5.61
N GLY A 257 17.30 -33.13 -4.81
CA GLY A 257 18.00 -33.26 -3.53
C GLY A 257 17.14 -32.69 -2.41
N ARG A 258 17.06 -33.40 -1.28
CA ARG A 258 16.43 -32.86 -0.07
C ARG A 258 17.14 -31.57 0.31
N ALA A 259 16.38 -30.51 0.61
CA ALA A 259 17.00 -29.33 1.18
C ALA A 259 17.55 -29.70 2.57
N PRO A 260 18.58 -29.00 3.07
CA PRO A 260 19.04 -29.19 4.44
C PRO A 260 17.85 -29.11 5.41
N ALA A 261 17.80 -30.02 6.39
CA ALA A 261 16.65 -30.15 7.29
C ALA A 261 16.30 -28.83 8.01
N GLU A 262 17.31 -28.02 8.32
CA GLU A 262 17.15 -26.69 8.91
C GLU A 262 16.40 -25.71 7.99
N TRP A 263 16.67 -25.76 6.68
CA TRP A 263 15.97 -24.96 5.69
C TRP A 263 14.50 -25.39 5.54
N GLU A 264 14.25 -26.70 5.48
CA GLU A 264 12.89 -27.24 5.42
C GLU A 264 12.08 -26.85 6.68
N ALA A 265 12.71 -26.92 7.85
CA ALA A 265 12.11 -26.49 9.12
C ALA A 265 11.82 -24.99 9.16
N PHE A 266 12.73 -24.15 8.66
CA PHE A 266 12.50 -22.71 8.53
C PHE A 266 11.32 -22.42 7.59
N ALA A 267 11.33 -23.00 6.39
CA ALA A 267 10.28 -22.79 5.39
C ALA A 267 8.89 -23.24 5.90
N ALA A 268 8.82 -24.33 6.66
CA ALA A 268 7.58 -24.77 7.30
C ALA A 268 7.08 -23.76 8.34
N ARG A 269 7.92 -23.31 9.27
CA ARG A 269 7.54 -22.31 10.28
C ARG A 269 7.14 -20.98 9.65
N TRP A 270 7.85 -20.55 8.61
CA TRP A 270 7.54 -19.32 7.89
C TRP A 270 6.16 -19.38 7.24
N ARG A 271 5.83 -20.49 6.57
CA ARG A 271 4.52 -20.74 5.95
C ARG A 271 3.37 -20.55 6.96
N ASP A 272 3.56 -21.03 8.19
CA ASP A 272 2.56 -20.96 9.27
C ASP A 272 2.51 -19.58 9.96
N ALA A 273 3.58 -18.79 9.86
CA ALA A 273 3.69 -17.49 10.50
C ALA A 273 3.28 -16.33 9.59
N ARG A 274 3.69 -16.35 8.32
CA ARG A 274 3.68 -15.20 7.40
C ARG A 274 2.32 -14.53 7.27
N TRP A 275 1.24 -15.30 7.26
CA TRP A 275 -0.10 -14.74 7.13
C TRP A 275 -0.59 -14.03 8.40
N ARG A 276 -0.30 -14.60 9.57
CA ARG A 276 -0.61 -13.95 10.86
C ARG A 276 0.20 -12.67 11.04
N LEU A 277 1.44 -12.68 10.57
CA LEU A 277 2.29 -11.49 10.55
C LEU A 277 1.76 -10.46 9.56
N ALA A 278 1.39 -10.84 8.34
CA ALA A 278 0.88 -9.92 7.34
C ALA A 278 -0.37 -9.16 7.83
N THR A 279 -1.26 -9.82 8.58
CA THR A 279 -2.48 -9.21 9.15
C THR A 279 -2.23 -8.29 10.37
N ARG A 280 -1.01 -8.23 10.91
CA ARG A 280 -0.61 -7.34 12.03
C ARG A 280 0.04 -6.03 11.57
N GLY A 281 -0.11 -5.69 10.29
CA GLY A 281 0.36 -4.43 9.72
C GLY A 281 1.80 -4.10 10.07
N SER A 282 2.03 -2.95 10.70
CA SER A 282 3.38 -2.43 10.97
C SER A 282 4.18 -3.33 11.92
N GLU A 283 3.54 -3.80 13.01
CA GLU A 283 4.14 -4.72 13.97
C GLU A 283 4.53 -6.05 13.30
N GLY A 284 3.66 -6.56 12.44
CA GLY A 284 3.92 -7.77 11.66
C GLY A 284 5.08 -7.63 10.69
N ALA A 285 5.22 -6.46 10.04
CA ALA A 285 6.34 -6.17 9.15
C ALA A 285 7.68 -6.07 9.90
N GLU A 286 7.69 -5.43 11.06
CA GLU A 286 8.87 -5.35 11.94
C GLU A 286 9.31 -6.73 12.43
N GLU A 287 8.35 -7.58 12.81
CA GLU A 287 8.64 -8.95 13.18
C GLU A 287 9.17 -9.76 11.98
N ALA A 288 8.58 -9.63 10.80
CA ALA A 288 9.04 -10.30 9.58
C ALA A 288 10.47 -9.90 9.18
N LEU A 289 10.95 -8.70 9.51
CA LEU A 289 12.36 -8.34 9.33
C LEU A 289 13.31 -9.20 10.20
N ARG A 290 12.87 -9.70 11.36
CA ARG A 290 13.65 -10.67 12.16
C ARG A 290 13.73 -12.01 11.45
N TRP A 291 12.63 -12.47 10.86
CA TRP A 291 12.58 -13.69 10.06
C TRP A 291 13.47 -13.59 8.82
N LEU A 292 13.52 -12.42 8.17
CA LEU A 292 14.40 -12.19 7.03
C LEU A 292 15.88 -12.32 7.43
N ARG A 293 16.27 -11.74 8.57
CA ARG A 293 17.65 -11.89 9.08
C ARG A 293 18.00 -13.34 9.42
N GLU A 294 17.04 -14.10 9.96
CA GLU A 294 17.21 -15.53 10.20
C GLU A 294 17.38 -16.31 8.89
N CYS A 295 16.55 -16.01 7.89
CA CYS A 295 16.65 -16.59 6.54
C CYS A 295 18.04 -16.32 5.91
N GLU A 296 18.50 -15.07 5.99
CA GLU A 296 19.83 -14.64 5.51
C GLU A 296 20.97 -15.38 6.20
N ALA A 297 20.90 -15.54 7.52
CA ALA A 297 21.90 -16.27 8.28
C ALA A 297 21.95 -17.76 7.89
N LEU A 298 20.78 -18.38 7.69
CA LEU A 298 20.68 -19.76 7.22
C LEU A 298 21.27 -19.93 5.82
N GLU A 299 20.97 -19.02 4.88
CA GLU A 299 21.55 -19.08 3.54
C GLU A 299 23.09 -18.94 3.57
N ALA A 300 23.60 -18.03 4.39
CA ALA A 300 25.04 -17.83 4.54
C ALA A 300 25.73 -19.08 5.13
N ALA A 301 25.15 -19.69 6.16
CA ALA A 301 25.69 -20.91 6.78
C ALA A 301 25.72 -22.07 5.77
N LEU A 302 24.65 -22.23 4.98
CA LEU A 302 24.56 -23.27 3.95
C LEU A 302 25.47 -23.05 2.74
N ALA A 303 25.94 -21.82 2.51
CA ALA A 303 26.91 -21.51 1.47
C ALA A 303 28.36 -21.74 1.92
N ALA A 304 28.60 -21.80 3.24
CA ALA A 304 29.93 -21.96 3.83
C ALA A 304 30.32 -23.42 4.12
N GLY A 305 29.35 -24.35 4.11
CA GLY A 305 29.55 -25.79 4.28
C GLY A 305 29.47 -26.55 2.96
#